data_AF-A0A415QDP6-F1
#
_entry.id   AF-A0A415QDP6-F1
#
_cell.length_a   1.000
_cell.length_b   1.000
_cell.length_c   1.000
_cell.angle_alpha   90.00
_cell.angle_beta   90.00
_cell.angle_gamma   90.00
#
_symmetry.space_group_name_H-M   'P 1'
#
loop_
_entity.id
_entity.type
_entity.pdbx_description
1 polymer ?
#
loop_
_entity_poly.entity_id
_entity_poly.type
_entity_poly.pdbx_seq_one_letter_code
_entity_poly.pdbx_strand_id
1 'polypeptide(L)'
;MKIPEMNKVYVLNPHYHLRHDIHRVALFSSAGTDTDCSRNWHTFIHPLQAVMLSFFTYDRPLQTTLPLLCDFFCRSKEEMIKWVSDFIDNPTPIYTSSQQGEIYFPKRILIEAEKAGKALRFDRLQANSFVWKKLDLTTRRLYSGPLLLTFMLTNQCVTHCKYCYADTSTQIKSPLTTQRMMELIKEASDLQVQQVNLIGGEIFLHKDWKIILKELVKRGIAPEFISTKMPVTQKLLQDVQETGYQGIVQISLDAIHSEILTASLGVNGNYAKEMLHGLQLLDDSGLNYQISSVLTNYNCQVNVLAELLHELSHLKHIRDWRIIPASNSIYKEYNVFSHLKPTKAQITKVFNQIRPLLTQVSFPVILGKEVTDKNYQDTWGGSRCFKGSECSALTTHMFILPDGKVTVCEQLYWHPQFIIGNVTTQSLKEVWHSPQALHLCSLSRQDINKESPCRECRLFEDCFSYQNRCWSDIIKAYGKDCWDFPDPRCCFAPAMKNKLSYD
;
A
#
# COMPACT_ATOMS: atom_id res chain seq x y z
N MET A 1 -7.58 36.42 4.60
CA MET A 1 -7.50 35.46 5.72
C MET A 1 -8.90 35.36 6.32
N LYS A 2 -9.54 34.20 6.26
CA LYS A 2 -10.90 34.02 6.80
C LYS A 2 -10.77 33.85 8.32
N ILE A 3 -11.37 34.74 9.10
CA ILE A 3 -11.29 34.66 10.57
C ILE A 3 -12.22 33.51 11.01
N PRO A 4 -11.71 32.48 11.71
CA PRO A 4 -12.54 31.36 12.15
C PRO A 4 -13.55 31.81 13.22
N GLU A 5 -14.75 31.25 13.17
CA GLU A 5 -15.82 31.55 14.13
C GLU A 5 -15.47 31.03 15.53
N MET A 6 -15.43 31.93 16.52
CA MET A 6 -14.94 31.64 17.87
C MET A 6 -15.83 30.66 18.66
N ASN A 7 -17.13 30.64 18.37
CA ASN A 7 -18.10 29.80 19.06
C ASN A 7 -18.15 28.36 18.53
N LYS A 8 -17.53 28.09 17.38
CA LYS A 8 -17.54 26.76 16.77
C LYS A 8 -16.49 25.84 17.39
N VAL A 9 -16.80 24.55 17.43
CA VAL A 9 -15.85 23.48 17.76
C VAL A 9 -15.17 23.05 16.47
N TYR A 10 -13.86 23.21 16.40
CA TYR A 10 -13.03 22.65 15.33
C TYR A 10 -12.27 21.45 15.86
N VAL A 11 -12.17 20.40 15.06
CA VAL A 11 -11.53 19.15 15.42
C VAL A 11 -10.49 18.76 14.38
N LEU A 12 -9.43 18.06 14.82
CA LEU A 12 -8.58 17.30 13.90
C LEU A 12 -9.50 16.35 13.14
N ASN A 13 -9.49 16.43 11.82
CA ASN A 13 -10.34 15.61 10.98
C ASN A 13 -10.10 14.12 11.33
N PRO A 14 -11.16 13.35 11.66
CA PRO A 14 -11.02 11.96 12.12
C PRO A 14 -10.32 11.03 11.13
N HIS A 15 -10.20 11.45 9.86
CA HIS A 15 -9.44 10.74 8.84
C HIS A 15 -7.93 10.95 8.93
N TYR A 16 -7.41 11.75 9.87
CA TYR A 16 -5.98 11.92 10.08
C TYR A 16 -5.56 11.51 11.48
N HIS A 17 -4.41 10.88 11.57
CA HIS A 17 -3.84 10.40 12.83
C HIS A 17 -2.43 10.94 13.04
N LEU A 18 -2.11 11.16 14.31
CA LEU A 18 -0.79 11.58 14.77
C LEU A 18 -0.14 10.41 15.52
N ARG A 19 1.04 9.99 15.05
CA ARG A 19 1.85 8.97 15.71
C ARG A 19 3.21 9.55 16.07
N HIS A 20 3.56 9.51 17.36
CA HIS A 20 4.88 9.94 17.79
C HIS A 20 5.95 8.98 17.27
N ASP A 21 6.97 9.52 16.61
CA ASP A 21 8.05 8.77 15.97
C ASP A 21 9.41 9.21 16.51
N ILE A 22 9.49 9.35 17.85
CA ILE A 22 10.68 9.68 18.64
C ILE A 22 11.22 11.11 18.40
N HIS A 23 11.64 11.40 17.18
CA HIS A 23 12.26 12.67 16.78
C HIS A 23 11.30 13.63 16.07
N ARG A 24 10.08 13.15 15.79
CA ARG A 24 9.06 13.79 14.96
C ARG A 24 7.70 13.15 15.21
N VAL A 25 6.71 13.57 14.43
CA VAL A 25 5.39 12.94 14.42
C VAL A 25 5.03 12.59 12.98
N ALA A 26 4.58 11.36 12.77
CA ALA A 26 3.97 10.95 11.50
C ALA A 26 2.50 11.41 11.51
N LEU A 27 2.13 12.18 10.50
CA LEU A 27 0.76 12.55 10.18
C LEU A 27 0.32 11.75 8.96
N PHE A 28 -0.67 10.89 9.13
CA PHE A 28 -1.15 10.01 8.06
C PHE A 28 -2.67 9.92 8.00
N SER A 29 -3.20 9.62 6.82
CA SER A 29 -4.65 9.46 6.61
C SER A 29 -5.13 8.03 6.90
N SER A 30 -6.27 7.85 7.55
CA SER A 30 -6.99 6.57 7.52
C SER A 30 -7.54 6.27 6.11
N ALA A 31 -8.05 5.05 5.90
CA ALA A 31 -8.86 4.76 4.72
C ALA A 31 -10.12 5.65 4.72
N GLY A 32 -10.34 6.40 3.64
CA GLY A 32 -11.45 7.35 3.50
C GLY A 32 -11.71 7.72 2.04
N THR A 33 -12.81 8.42 1.77
CA THR A 33 -13.14 8.93 0.43
C THR A 33 -12.45 10.27 0.17
N ASP A 34 -12.06 10.53 -1.09
CA ASP A 34 -11.32 11.75 -1.49
C ASP A 34 -12.09 13.06 -1.23
N THR A 35 -13.38 13.00 -0.91
CA THR A 35 -14.22 14.17 -0.60
C THR A 35 -13.84 14.83 0.72
N ASP A 36 -13.51 14.02 1.73
CA ASP A 36 -13.40 14.47 3.12
C ASP A 36 -11.97 14.54 3.65
N CYS A 37 -11.02 13.94 2.93
CA CYS A 37 -9.60 13.99 3.25
C CYS A 37 -8.71 13.87 2.01
N SER A 38 -7.39 14.05 2.19
CA SER A 38 -6.37 13.61 1.25
C SER A 38 -6.08 12.13 1.53
N ARG A 39 -6.44 11.23 0.62
CA ARG A 39 -6.13 9.79 0.74
C ARG A 39 -4.63 9.53 0.59
N ASN A 40 -4.19 8.41 1.17
CA ASN A 40 -2.81 7.93 1.11
C ASN A 40 -1.79 9.00 1.55
N TRP A 41 -2.21 9.90 2.44
CA TRP A 41 -1.36 10.94 2.96
C TRP A 41 -0.43 10.36 4.02
N HIS A 42 0.85 10.68 3.92
CA HIS A 42 1.85 10.39 4.94
C HIS A 42 2.93 11.47 4.88
N THR A 43 3.16 12.16 6.00
CA THR A 43 4.17 13.21 6.13
C THR A 43 4.76 13.22 7.53
N PHE A 44 6.00 13.68 7.67
CA PHE A 44 6.60 13.94 8.98
C PHE A 44 6.43 15.41 9.34
N ILE A 45 5.84 15.66 10.50
CA ILE A 45 5.60 17.01 11.01
C ILE A 45 6.45 17.29 12.25
N HIS A 46 6.70 18.57 12.49
CA HIS A 46 7.41 18.99 13.69
C HIS A 46 6.56 18.66 14.93
N PRO A 47 7.15 18.17 16.03
CA PRO A 47 6.40 17.86 17.25
C PRO A 47 5.54 19.02 17.78
N LEU A 48 6.03 20.27 17.76
CA LEU A 48 5.21 21.46 18.07
C LEU A 48 3.94 21.60 17.23
N GLN A 49 3.96 21.21 15.95
CA GLN A 49 2.78 21.23 15.09
C GLN A 49 1.80 20.13 15.50
N ALA A 50 2.30 18.94 15.85
CA ALA A 50 1.47 17.89 16.43
C ALA A 50 0.86 18.31 17.77
N VAL A 51 1.62 19.02 18.60
CA VAL A 51 1.11 19.61 19.84
C VAL A 51 -0.02 20.57 19.53
N MET A 52 0.16 21.53 18.61
CA MET A 52 -0.92 22.44 18.22
C MET A 52 -2.18 21.68 17.78
N LEU A 53 -2.03 20.68 16.91
CA LEU A 53 -3.14 19.85 16.42
C LEU A 53 -3.81 19.03 17.53
N SER A 54 -3.06 18.61 18.56
CA SER A 54 -3.60 17.85 19.69
C SER A 54 -4.67 18.64 20.47
N PHE A 55 -4.61 19.98 20.46
CA PHE A 55 -5.62 20.83 21.12
C PHE A 55 -6.98 20.79 20.41
N PHE A 56 -7.02 20.32 19.17
CA PHE A 56 -8.24 20.10 18.38
C PHE A 56 -8.73 18.64 18.46
N THR A 57 -8.27 17.87 19.45
CA THR A 57 -8.79 16.51 19.71
C THR A 57 -9.76 16.46 20.89
N TYR A 58 -10.28 17.62 21.30
CA TYR A 58 -11.19 17.81 22.43
C TYR A 58 -12.49 18.48 21.98
N ASP A 59 -13.58 18.18 22.69
CA ASP A 59 -14.88 18.82 22.47
C ASP A 59 -14.93 20.19 23.15
N ARG A 60 -14.40 21.21 22.48
CA ARG A 60 -14.40 22.58 22.98
C ARG A 60 -14.38 23.64 21.87
N PRO A 61 -15.13 24.75 22.02
CA PRO A 61 -15.09 25.86 21.07
C PRO A 61 -13.71 26.50 20.92
N LEU A 62 -13.47 27.15 19.77
CA LEU A 62 -12.22 27.84 19.50
C LEU A 62 -11.91 28.94 20.54
N GLN A 63 -12.92 29.64 21.06
CA GLN A 63 -12.76 30.64 22.12
C GLN A 63 -12.14 30.09 23.41
N THR A 64 -12.33 28.80 23.69
CA THR A 64 -11.74 28.10 24.85
C THR A 64 -10.40 27.47 24.48
N THR A 65 -10.26 26.97 23.24
CA THR A 65 -9.01 26.36 22.75
C THR A 65 -7.88 27.37 22.60
N LEU A 66 -8.17 28.59 22.11
CA LEU A 66 -7.15 29.61 21.85
C LEU A 66 -6.37 30.05 23.10
N PRO A 67 -7.00 30.40 24.24
CA PRO A 67 -6.27 30.72 25.46
C PRO A 67 -5.30 29.61 25.89
N LEU A 68 -5.72 28.35 25.81
CA LEU A 68 -4.87 27.21 26.17
C LEU A 68 -3.66 27.06 25.23
N LEU A 69 -3.84 27.35 23.94
CA LEU A 69 -2.73 27.41 22.99
C LEU A 69 -1.79 28.59 23.29
N CYS A 70 -2.33 29.77 23.58
CA CYS A 70 -1.55 30.95 23.94
C CYS A 70 -0.67 30.68 25.17
N ASP A 71 -1.25 30.05 26.20
CA ASP A 71 -0.56 29.68 27.43
C ASP A 71 0.55 28.65 27.16
N PHE A 72 0.28 27.64 26.31
CA PHE A 72 1.27 26.60 26.00
C PHE A 72 2.44 27.14 25.16
N PHE A 73 2.17 27.94 24.14
CA PHE A 73 3.18 28.44 23.21
C PHE A 73 3.82 29.76 23.64
N CYS A 74 3.31 30.39 24.71
CA CYS A 74 3.68 31.73 25.16
C CYS A 74 3.56 32.77 24.04
N ARG A 75 2.39 32.80 23.36
CA ARG A 75 2.11 33.67 22.20
C ARG A 75 0.85 34.49 22.37
N SER A 76 0.77 35.60 21.62
CA SER A 76 -0.42 36.45 21.63
C SER A 76 -1.61 35.73 20.96
N LYS A 77 -2.83 36.17 21.29
CA LYS A 77 -4.06 35.64 20.66
C LYS A 77 -4.05 35.86 19.15
N GLU A 78 -3.57 37.01 18.69
CA GLU A 78 -3.48 37.38 17.28
C GLU A 78 -2.49 36.47 16.54
N GLU A 79 -1.34 36.18 17.14
CA GLU A 79 -0.35 35.24 16.59
C GLU A 79 -0.94 33.82 16.48
N MET A 80 -1.60 33.33 17.54
CA MET A 80 -2.18 31.99 17.55
C MET A 80 -3.34 31.84 16.56
N ILE A 81 -4.19 32.85 16.42
CA ILE A 81 -5.24 32.87 15.39
C ILE A 81 -4.59 32.73 14.00
N LYS A 82 -3.52 33.48 13.72
CA LYS A 82 -2.81 33.39 12.43
C LYS A 82 -2.25 31.99 12.19
N TRP A 83 -1.67 31.34 13.22
CA TRP A 83 -1.10 30.00 13.09
C TRP A 83 -2.14 28.93 12.79
N VAL A 84 -3.32 29.03 13.42
CA VAL A 84 -4.38 28.01 13.30
C VAL A 84 -5.27 28.25 12.06
N SER A 85 -5.50 29.49 11.66
CA SER A 85 -6.52 29.82 10.64
C SER A 85 -6.28 29.12 9.31
N ASP A 86 -5.02 28.97 8.90
CA ASP A 86 -4.69 28.32 7.63
C ASP A 86 -4.96 26.79 7.64
N PHE A 87 -5.08 26.19 8.82
CA PHE A 87 -5.38 24.76 9.00
C PHE A 87 -6.89 24.46 9.06
N ILE A 88 -7.72 25.46 9.34
CA ILE A 88 -9.17 25.30 9.47
C ILE A 88 -9.83 25.31 8.09
N ASP A 89 -10.54 24.22 7.78
CA ASP A 89 -11.29 24.01 6.54
C ASP A 89 -10.48 24.35 5.28
N ASN A 90 -9.17 24.08 5.31
CA ASN A 90 -8.29 24.37 4.19
C ASN A 90 -8.71 23.55 2.96
N PRO A 91 -9.03 24.19 1.82
CA PRO A 91 -9.62 23.50 0.68
C PRO A 91 -8.61 22.63 -0.08
N THR A 92 -7.33 22.99 0.03
CA THR A 92 -6.20 22.33 -0.61
C THR A 92 -5.11 22.05 0.42
N PRO A 93 -4.16 21.15 0.12
CA PRO A 93 -2.96 21.01 0.93
C PRO A 93 -2.27 22.35 1.15
N ILE A 94 -1.72 22.54 2.35
CA ILE A 94 -0.95 23.72 2.76
C ILE A 94 0.44 23.27 3.18
N TYR A 95 1.35 24.21 3.40
CA TYR A 95 2.68 23.89 3.93
C TYR A 95 3.16 24.92 4.94
N THR A 96 4.13 24.51 5.73
CA THR A 96 4.91 25.38 6.61
C THR A 96 6.40 25.19 6.31
N SER A 97 7.21 26.18 6.63
CA SER A 97 8.66 26.11 6.43
C SER A 97 9.38 25.76 7.73
N SER A 98 10.39 24.90 7.64
CA SER A 98 11.32 24.57 8.72
C SER A 98 12.76 24.69 8.24
N GLN A 99 13.72 24.62 9.17
CA GLN A 99 15.14 24.57 8.81
C GLN A 99 15.52 23.32 8.00
N GLN A 100 14.69 22.27 8.02
CA GLN A 100 14.90 21.01 7.32
C GLN A 100 14.04 20.88 6.05
N GLY A 101 13.40 21.98 5.61
CA GLY A 101 12.57 22.03 4.41
C GLY A 101 11.10 22.32 4.69
N GLU A 102 10.27 22.14 3.67
CA GLU A 102 8.83 22.34 3.73
C GLU A 102 8.11 21.13 4.34
N ILE A 103 7.16 21.41 5.23
CA ILE A 103 6.28 20.41 5.84
C ILE A 103 4.88 20.62 5.29
N TYR A 104 4.42 19.68 4.47
CA TYR A 104 3.10 19.70 3.86
C TYR A 104 2.04 19.11 4.79
N PHE A 105 0.86 19.71 4.78
CA PHE A 105 -0.32 19.25 5.49
C PHE A 105 -1.46 19.00 4.49
N PRO A 106 -2.30 17.98 4.75
CA PRO A 106 -3.37 17.62 3.84
C PRO A 106 -4.50 18.65 3.85
N LYS A 107 -5.43 18.53 2.90
CA LYS A 107 -6.65 19.36 2.89
C LYS A 107 -7.55 19.01 4.07
N ARG A 108 -8.35 19.98 4.53
CA ARG A 108 -9.33 19.83 5.62
C ARG A 108 -8.72 19.19 6.87
N ILE A 109 -7.55 19.65 7.29
CA ILE A 109 -6.86 19.07 8.45
C ILE A 109 -7.61 19.34 9.75
N LEU A 110 -8.09 20.57 9.94
CA LEU A 110 -9.07 20.90 10.97
C LEU A 110 -10.42 21.15 10.30
N ILE A 111 -11.49 20.56 10.82
CA ILE A 111 -12.86 20.74 10.32
C ILE A 111 -13.80 21.11 11.46
N GLU A 112 -14.92 21.75 11.15
CA GLU A 112 -16.01 21.91 12.12
C GLU A 112 -16.50 20.53 12.60
N ALA A 113 -16.70 20.36 13.91
CA ALA A 113 -17.09 19.07 14.50
C ALA A 113 -18.39 18.50 13.88
N GLU A 114 -19.33 19.37 13.51
CA GLU A 114 -20.58 18.98 12.84
C GLU A 114 -20.35 18.32 11.47
N LYS A 115 -19.24 18.66 10.78
CA LYS A 115 -18.87 18.09 9.48
C LYS A 115 -18.15 16.74 9.60
N ALA A 116 -17.73 16.33 10.81
CA ALA A 116 -16.99 15.10 11.04
C ALA A 116 -17.87 13.83 11.06
N GLY A 117 -19.21 14.00 11.11
CA GLY A 117 -20.17 12.92 11.05
C GLY A 117 -20.12 11.96 12.24
N LYS A 118 -20.75 10.78 12.10
CA LYS A 118 -20.92 9.78 13.18
C LYS A 118 -19.61 9.10 13.62
N ALA A 119 -18.54 9.26 12.85
CA ALA A 119 -17.24 8.66 13.15
C ALA A 119 -16.40 9.49 14.13
N LEU A 120 -16.81 10.73 14.44
CA LEU A 120 -16.08 11.61 15.33
C LEU A 120 -15.91 10.99 16.71
N ARG A 121 -14.66 10.82 17.10
CA ARG A 121 -14.24 10.53 18.47
C ARG A 121 -13.21 11.56 18.88
N PHE A 122 -13.31 12.01 20.12
CA PHE A 122 -12.34 12.93 20.69
C PHE A 122 -11.21 12.13 21.30
N ASP A 123 -10.09 12.03 20.59
CA ASP A 123 -8.91 11.26 21.01
C ASP A 123 -8.23 11.83 22.27
N ARG A 124 -8.47 13.11 22.58
CA ARG A 124 -7.95 13.82 23.77
C ARG A 124 -6.43 13.63 23.93
N LEU A 125 -5.72 13.79 22.82
CA LEU A 125 -4.26 13.68 22.75
C LEU A 125 -3.62 14.73 23.66
N GLN A 126 -2.71 14.26 24.51
CA GLN A 126 -2.03 15.13 25.47
C GLN A 126 -0.83 15.80 24.79
N ALA A 127 -0.69 17.11 24.95
CA ALA A 127 0.44 17.86 24.36
C ALA A 127 1.82 17.27 24.73
N ASN A 128 1.95 16.74 25.96
CA ASN A 128 3.18 16.13 26.44
C ASN A 128 3.48 14.74 25.85
N SER A 129 2.60 14.16 25.02
CA SER A 129 2.86 12.89 24.35
C SER A 129 3.83 13.02 23.17
N PHE A 130 4.18 14.24 22.78
CA PHE A 130 5.04 14.53 21.62
C PHE A 130 6.44 15.03 22.00
N VAL A 131 6.90 14.79 23.23
CA VAL A 131 8.23 15.22 23.69
C VAL A 131 9.34 14.66 22.80
N TRP A 132 10.27 15.52 22.39
CA TRP A 132 11.42 15.17 21.56
C TRP A 132 12.68 15.84 22.10
N LYS A 133 13.85 15.23 21.84
CA LYS A 133 15.16 15.80 22.19
C LYS A 133 15.93 16.33 20.98
N LYS A 134 15.70 15.73 19.82
CA LYS A 134 16.34 16.03 18.55
C LYS A 134 15.29 15.94 17.45
N LEU A 135 15.28 16.93 16.55
CA LEU A 135 14.41 16.96 15.38
C LEU A 135 15.07 16.28 14.19
N ASP A 136 14.34 15.36 13.54
CA ASP A 136 14.73 14.75 12.26
C ASP A 136 13.51 14.62 11.34
N LEU A 137 13.39 15.49 10.33
CA LEU A 137 12.35 15.45 9.32
C LEU A 137 12.83 14.85 7.99
N THR A 138 14.11 14.43 7.90
CA THR A 138 14.75 14.08 6.64
C THR A 138 14.93 12.57 6.47
N THR A 139 15.10 11.82 7.56
CA THR A 139 15.19 10.36 7.52
C THR A 139 13.87 9.75 7.05
N ARG A 140 13.84 8.88 6.02
CA ARG A 140 12.57 8.32 5.51
C ARG A 140 11.97 7.22 6.37
N ARG A 141 12.82 6.41 7.00
CA ARG A 141 12.40 5.28 7.84
C ARG A 141 11.76 5.75 9.14
N LEU A 142 10.64 5.17 9.53
CA LEU A 142 10.05 5.40 10.85
C LEU A 142 10.94 4.81 11.95
N TYR A 143 11.15 5.57 13.02
CA TYR A 143 11.92 5.13 14.18
C TYR A 143 11.15 4.18 15.09
N SER A 144 9.86 4.42 15.28
CA SER A 144 9.04 3.71 16.27
C SER A 144 8.68 2.28 15.84
N GLY A 145 8.48 2.06 14.54
CA GLY A 145 7.98 0.81 13.97
C GLY A 145 7.38 1.02 12.57
N PRO A 146 6.95 -0.04 11.87
CA PRO A 146 6.30 0.09 10.57
C PRO A 146 4.96 0.86 10.69
N LEU A 147 4.57 1.54 9.61
CA LEU A 147 3.25 2.16 9.45
C LEU A 147 2.27 1.19 8.79
N LEU A 148 2.75 0.33 7.89
CA LEU A 148 1.99 -0.68 7.18
C LEU A 148 2.56 -2.08 7.49
N LEU A 149 1.68 -3.05 7.63
CA LEU A 149 2.05 -4.47 7.68
C LEU A 149 1.38 -5.21 6.53
N THR A 150 2.03 -6.23 6.00
CA THR A 150 1.38 -7.24 5.17
C THR A 150 1.54 -8.60 5.81
N PHE A 151 0.43 -9.25 6.12
CA PHE A 151 0.37 -10.65 6.54
C PHE A 151 0.02 -11.54 5.35
N MET A 152 0.97 -12.39 4.97
CA MET A 152 0.69 -13.50 4.08
C MET A 152 0.20 -14.69 4.93
N LEU A 153 -1.11 -14.91 4.95
CA LEU A 153 -1.73 -15.92 5.82
C LEU A 153 -1.38 -17.35 5.42
N THR A 154 -1.24 -17.59 4.11
CA THR A 154 -0.91 -18.87 3.52
C THR A 154 -0.26 -18.64 2.17
N ASN A 155 0.55 -19.57 1.69
CA ASN A 155 1.03 -19.56 0.31
C ASN A 155 0.36 -20.62 -0.57
N GLN A 156 -0.69 -21.27 -0.05
CA GLN A 156 -1.59 -22.11 -0.86
C GLN A 156 -2.54 -21.22 -1.67
N CYS A 157 -2.88 -21.65 -2.88
CA CYS A 157 -3.81 -20.96 -3.77
C CYS A 157 -4.72 -21.96 -4.47
N VAL A 158 -5.94 -21.53 -4.81
CA VAL A 158 -6.88 -22.31 -5.64
C VAL A 158 -6.54 -22.27 -7.14
N THR A 159 -5.62 -21.38 -7.55
CA THR A 159 -5.19 -21.22 -8.94
C THR A 159 -3.69 -21.41 -9.09
N HIS A 160 -3.27 -21.75 -10.30
CA HIS A 160 -1.87 -21.91 -10.70
C HIS A 160 -1.52 -20.93 -11.83
N CYS A 161 -1.80 -19.64 -11.59
CA CYS A 161 -1.61 -18.58 -12.58
C CYS A 161 -0.19 -18.62 -13.19
N LYS A 162 -0.10 -18.74 -14.52
CA LYS A 162 1.18 -18.75 -15.25
C LYS A 162 1.97 -17.46 -15.05
N TYR A 163 1.28 -16.36 -14.82
CA TYR A 163 1.87 -15.03 -14.59
C TYR A 163 2.11 -14.70 -13.10
N CYS A 164 1.77 -15.60 -12.15
CA CYS A 164 1.78 -15.26 -10.73
C CYS A 164 3.15 -14.78 -10.24
N TYR A 165 3.16 -13.71 -9.44
CA TYR A 165 4.35 -13.30 -8.70
C TYR A 165 4.45 -13.96 -7.32
N ALA A 166 3.35 -14.53 -6.79
CA ALA A 166 3.36 -15.18 -5.49
C ALA A 166 4.13 -16.51 -5.54
N ASP A 167 4.96 -16.76 -4.52
CA ASP A 167 5.61 -18.04 -4.34
C ASP A 167 4.67 -19.02 -3.63
N THR A 168 4.01 -19.87 -4.41
CA THR A 168 3.14 -20.95 -3.92
C THR A 168 3.88 -22.29 -3.81
N SER A 169 5.21 -22.30 -3.98
CA SER A 169 6.02 -23.51 -4.06
C SER A 169 6.79 -23.81 -2.78
N THR A 170 7.16 -22.76 -2.03
CA THR A 170 7.86 -22.92 -0.75
C THR A 170 7.03 -23.75 0.24
N GLN A 171 7.59 -24.83 0.77
CA GLN A 171 6.88 -25.67 1.72
C GLN A 171 6.90 -25.09 3.13
N ILE A 172 5.72 -24.85 3.70
CA ILE A 172 5.55 -24.35 5.06
C ILE A 172 5.34 -25.52 6.02
N LYS A 173 6.38 -25.88 6.76
CA LYS A 173 6.32 -27.00 7.74
C LYS A 173 5.59 -26.63 9.02
N SER A 174 5.80 -25.39 9.48
CA SER A 174 5.25 -24.87 10.74
C SER A 174 4.64 -23.50 10.49
N PRO A 175 3.36 -23.43 10.07
CA PRO A 175 2.66 -22.16 9.93
C PRO A 175 2.53 -21.43 11.27
N LEU A 176 2.46 -20.10 11.24
CA LEU A 176 2.09 -19.32 12.41
C LEU A 176 0.74 -19.76 12.96
N THR A 177 0.64 -19.86 14.29
CA THR A 177 -0.62 -20.15 14.94
C THR A 177 -1.52 -18.92 14.94
N THR A 178 -2.84 -19.14 14.92
CA THR A 178 -3.83 -18.06 15.02
C THR A 178 -3.62 -17.24 16.30
N GLN A 179 -3.27 -17.89 17.42
CA GLN A 179 -2.92 -17.19 18.65
C GLN A 179 -1.76 -16.20 18.45
N ARG A 180 -0.66 -16.62 17.79
CA ARG A 180 0.46 -15.72 17.55
C ARG A 180 0.08 -14.59 16.59
N MET A 181 -0.76 -14.85 15.58
CA MET A 181 -1.28 -13.79 14.71
C MET A 181 -2.11 -12.76 15.49
N MET A 182 -2.95 -13.18 16.43
CA MET A 182 -3.74 -12.28 17.28
C MET A 182 -2.86 -11.42 18.20
N GLU A 183 -1.78 -11.99 18.75
CA GLU A 183 -0.78 -11.24 19.51
C GLU A 183 -0.10 -10.18 18.63
N LEU A 184 0.32 -10.53 17.41
CA LEU A 184 0.95 -9.60 16.48
C LEU A 184 -0.01 -8.49 16.02
N ILE A 185 -1.30 -8.79 15.85
CA ILE A 185 -2.33 -7.78 15.56
C ILE A 185 -2.48 -6.80 16.73
N LYS A 186 -2.41 -7.30 17.97
CA LYS A 186 -2.37 -6.43 19.16
C LYS A 186 -1.11 -5.57 19.16
N GLU A 187 0.06 -6.15 18.93
CA GLU A 187 1.33 -5.42 18.84
C GLU A 187 1.26 -4.33 17.75
N ALA A 188 0.68 -4.61 16.59
CA ALA A 188 0.50 -3.65 15.50
C ALA A 188 -0.37 -2.46 15.94
N SER A 189 -1.48 -2.74 16.61
CA SER A 189 -2.37 -1.74 17.17
C SER A 189 -1.69 -0.88 18.24
N ASP A 190 -0.92 -1.49 19.15
CA ASP A 190 -0.17 -0.79 20.19
C ASP A 190 0.93 0.10 19.58
N LEU A 191 1.50 -0.30 18.43
CA LEU A 191 2.45 0.48 17.64
C LEU A 191 1.78 1.56 16.77
N GLN A 192 0.45 1.70 16.82
CA GLN A 192 -0.31 2.61 15.94
C GLN A 192 0.01 2.37 14.44
N VAL A 193 0.08 1.11 14.03
CA VAL A 193 0.09 0.72 12.61
C VAL A 193 -1.20 1.24 11.97
N GLN A 194 -1.08 1.84 10.79
CA GLN A 194 -2.21 2.40 10.04
C GLN A 194 -3.09 1.29 9.45
N GLN A 195 -2.47 0.26 8.89
CA GLN A 195 -3.18 -0.79 8.16
C GLN A 195 -2.38 -2.08 8.14
N VAL A 196 -3.10 -3.20 8.26
CA VAL A 196 -2.58 -4.55 8.08
C VAL A 196 -3.24 -5.17 6.85
N ASN A 197 -2.45 -5.27 5.77
CA ASN A 197 -2.87 -5.96 4.56
C ASN A 197 -2.91 -7.47 4.80
N LEU A 198 -3.96 -8.12 4.32
CA LEU A 198 -4.04 -9.57 4.26
C LEU A 198 -3.82 -10.01 2.83
N ILE A 199 -2.92 -10.95 2.63
CA ILE A 199 -2.66 -11.58 1.33
C ILE A 199 -2.40 -13.08 1.53
N GLY A 200 -2.04 -13.76 0.44
CA GLY A 200 -1.61 -15.14 0.46
C GLY A 200 -1.26 -15.61 -0.95
N GLY A 201 -1.32 -16.93 -1.14
CA GLY A 201 -1.75 -17.45 -2.43
C GLY A 201 -3.25 -17.17 -2.61
N GLU A 202 -4.07 -17.56 -1.63
CA GLU A 202 -5.49 -17.24 -1.52
C GLU A 202 -5.88 -17.12 -0.04
N ILE A 203 -6.40 -15.95 0.37
CA ILE A 203 -6.65 -15.61 1.78
C ILE A 203 -7.73 -16.52 2.38
N PHE A 204 -8.78 -16.80 1.62
CA PHE A 204 -9.94 -17.53 2.10
C PHE A 204 -9.69 -19.04 2.32
N LEU A 205 -8.52 -19.54 1.91
CA LEU A 205 -8.07 -20.90 2.24
C LEU A 205 -7.52 -21.01 3.67
N HIS A 206 -7.18 -19.90 4.33
CA HIS A 206 -6.68 -19.96 5.70
C HIS A 206 -7.84 -20.19 6.69
N LYS A 207 -7.86 -21.33 7.39
CA LYS A 207 -8.98 -21.75 8.27
C LYS A 207 -9.54 -20.68 9.22
N ASP A 208 -8.69 -19.80 9.74
CA ASP A 208 -9.07 -18.77 10.70
C ASP A 208 -9.07 -17.34 10.12
N TRP A 209 -9.12 -17.18 8.79
CA TRP A 209 -9.11 -15.87 8.12
C TRP A 209 -10.20 -14.94 8.68
N LYS A 210 -11.38 -15.48 8.99
CA LYS A 210 -12.53 -14.73 9.52
C LYS A 210 -12.25 -14.13 10.90
N ILE A 211 -11.60 -14.90 11.78
CA ILE A 211 -11.24 -14.47 13.13
C ILE A 211 -10.21 -13.34 13.04
N ILE A 212 -9.20 -13.53 12.18
CA ILE A 212 -8.13 -12.57 11.93
C ILE A 212 -8.70 -11.25 11.39
N LEU A 213 -9.53 -11.32 10.34
CA LEU A 213 -10.14 -10.14 9.74
C LEU A 213 -11.03 -9.38 10.74
N LYS A 214 -11.82 -10.10 11.54
CA LYS A 214 -12.69 -9.50 12.56
C LYS A 214 -11.89 -8.74 13.63
N GLU A 215 -10.74 -9.26 14.05
CA GLU A 215 -9.88 -8.56 15.01
C GLU A 215 -9.24 -7.31 14.41
N LEU A 216 -8.82 -7.36 13.14
CA LEU A 216 -8.30 -6.19 12.42
C LEU A 216 -9.36 -5.09 12.28
N VAL A 217 -10.59 -5.46 11.93
CA VAL A 217 -11.75 -4.53 11.84
C VAL A 217 -12.02 -3.90 13.21
N LYS A 218 -12.10 -4.71 14.27
CA LYS A 218 -12.33 -4.24 15.64
C LYS A 218 -11.30 -3.19 16.09
N ARG A 219 -10.05 -3.32 15.64
CA ARG A 219 -8.94 -2.42 15.97
C ARG A 219 -8.81 -1.24 15.01
N GLY A 220 -9.63 -1.16 13.95
CA GLY A 220 -9.58 -0.08 12.97
C GLY A 220 -8.34 -0.11 12.07
N ILE A 221 -7.71 -1.28 11.88
CA ILE A 221 -6.48 -1.46 11.09
C ILE A 221 -6.64 -2.52 9.99
N ALA A 222 -7.89 -2.78 9.57
CA ALA A 222 -8.24 -3.73 8.52
C ALA A 222 -7.69 -3.32 7.14
N PRO A 223 -7.49 -4.29 6.22
CA PRO A 223 -7.00 -3.99 4.88
C PRO A 223 -7.98 -3.14 4.07
N GLU A 224 -7.51 -2.21 3.25
CA GLU A 224 -8.41 -1.51 2.30
C GLU A 224 -8.99 -2.48 1.26
N PHE A 225 -8.19 -3.45 0.82
CA PHE A 225 -8.59 -4.44 -0.18
C PHE A 225 -8.32 -5.87 0.30
N ILE A 226 -9.25 -6.77 0.00
CA ILE A 226 -9.03 -8.23 0.04
C ILE A 226 -9.14 -8.74 -1.38
N SER A 227 -8.05 -9.24 -1.95
CA SER A 227 -8.03 -9.82 -3.29
C SER A 227 -8.34 -11.32 -3.24
N THR A 228 -9.14 -11.81 -4.18
CA THR A 228 -9.41 -13.23 -4.33
C THR A 228 -9.59 -13.65 -5.79
N LYS A 229 -9.21 -14.89 -6.10
CA LYS A 229 -9.58 -15.61 -7.34
C LYS A 229 -10.55 -16.76 -7.05
N MET A 230 -11.06 -16.88 -5.83
CA MET A 230 -12.11 -17.86 -5.52
C MET A 230 -13.47 -17.37 -5.98
N PRO A 231 -14.31 -18.27 -6.55
CA PRO A 231 -15.73 -17.99 -6.71
C PRO A 231 -16.37 -17.63 -5.37
N VAL A 232 -17.03 -16.47 -5.31
CA VAL A 232 -17.74 -16.05 -4.11
C VAL A 232 -18.97 -16.94 -3.92
N THR A 233 -19.12 -17.49 -2.72
CA THR A 233 -20.31 -18.26 -2.33
C THR A 233 -21.13 -17.45 -1.33
N GLN A 234 -22.41 -17.80 -1.16
CA GLN A 234 -23.27 -17.16 -0.16
C GLN A 234 -22.67 -17.26 1.25
N LYS A 235 -22.05 -18.41 1.57
CA LYS A 235 -21.37 -18.63 2.85
C LYS A 235 -20.17 -17.69 3.02
N LEU A 236 -19.32 -17.57 1.99
CA LEU A 236 -18.16 -16.66 2.04
C LEU A 236 -18.60 -15.20 2.21
N LEU A 237 -19.61 -14.77 1.45
CA LEU A 237 -20.18 -13.43 1.54
C LEU A 237 -20.71 -13.14 2.95
N GLN A 238 -21.52 -14.05 3.50
CA GLN A 238 -22.02 -13.95 4.87
C GLN A 238 -20.87 -13.87 5.87
N ASP A 239 -19.85 -14.71 5.72
CA ASP A 239 -18.69 -14.73 6.61
C ASP A 239 -17.92 -13.40 6.59
N VAL A 240 -17.74 -12.79 5.41
CA VAL A 240 -17.11 -11.46 5.27
C VAL A 240 -17.98 -10.41 5.95
N GLN A 241 -19.29 -10.38 5.71
CA GLN A 241 -20.21 -9.42 6.34
C GLN A 241 -20.20 -9.52 7.88
N GLU A 242 -20.17 -10.74 8.44
CA GLU A 242 -20.12 -10.99 9.89
C GLU A 242 -18.83 -10.50 10.57
N THR A 243 -17.76 -10.22 9.81
CA THR A 243 -16.55 -9.58 10.36
C THR A 243 -16.71 -8.08 10.56
N GLY A 244 -17.73 -7.46 9.95
CA GLY A 244 -17.88 -6.00 9.89
C GLY A 244 -16.92 -5.32 8.91
N TYR A 245 -16.30 -6.08 8.00
CA TYR A 245 -15.39 -5.54 7.01
C TYR A 245 -16.10 -4.57 6.05
N GLN A 246 -15.57 -3.35 5.94
CA GLN A 246 -16.11 -2.28 5.08
C GLN A 246 -15.16 -1.91 3.93
N GLY A 247 -14.01 -2.59 3.82
CA GLY A 247 -13.10 -2.44 2.69
C GLY A 247 -13.65 -3.14 1.44
N ILE A 248 -12.81 -3.20 0.41
CA ILE A 248 -13.23 -3.63 -0.92
C ILE A 248 -12.75 -5.05 -1.19
N VAL A 249 -13.68 -5.92 -1.56
CA VAL A 249 -13.33 -7.22 -2.13
C VAL A 249 -12.93 -6.98 -3.59
N GLN A 250 -11.71 -7.37 -3.94
CA GLN A 250 -11.21 -7.30 -5.30
C GLN A 250 -11.27 -8.69 -5.92
N ILE A 251 -12.14 -8.86 -6.92
CA ILE A 251 -12.32 -10.12 -7.65
C ILE A 251 -11.42 -10.13 -8.88
N SER A 252 -10.54 -11.12 -8.95
CA SER A 252 -9.56 -11.23 -10.02
C SER A 252 -10.06 -12.18 -11.12
N LEU A 253 -10.50 -11.65 -12.26
CA LEU A 253 -11.07 -12.42 -13.37
C LEU A 253 -10.52 -11.92 -14.71
N ASP A 254 -9.87 -12.80 -15.47
CA ASP A 254 -9.09 -12.40 -16.64
C ASP A 254 -9.84 -12.54 -17.98
N ALA A 255 -10.87 -13.38 -18.02
CA ALA A 255 -11.74 -13.67 -19.16
C ALA A 255 -12.98 -14.43 -18.67
N ILE A 256 -13.96 -14.66 -19.54
CA ILE A 256 -15.12 -15.56 -19.28
C ILE A 256 -15.06 -16.89 -20.04
N HIS A 257 -14.02 -17.08 -20.88
CA HIS A 257 -13.83 -18.31 -21.64
C HIS A 257 -13.13 -19.38 -20.78
N SER A 258 -13.76 -20.54 -20.61
CA SER A 258 -13.17 -21.64 -19.84
C SER A 258 -11.81 -22.08 -20.37
N GLU A 259 -11.61 -22.12 -21.68
CA GLU A 259 -10.34 -22.50 -22.31
C GLU A 259 -9.20 -21.55 -21.92
N ILE A 260 -9.46 -20.24 -21.99
CA ILE A 260 -8.50 -19.19 -21.62
C ILE A 260 -8.14 -19.31 -20.13
N LEU A 261 -9.14 -19.47 -19.26
CA LEU A 261 -8.92 -19.55 -17.81
C LEU A 261 -8.22 -20.86 -17.42
N THR A 262 -8.62 -22.01 -17.96
CA THR A 262 -7.92 -23.28 -17.73
C THR A 262 -6.47 -23.20 -18.20
N ALA A 263 -6.21 -22.64 -19.38
CA ALA A 263 -4.86 -22.52 -19.92
C ALA A 263 -3.96 -21.54 -19.13
N SER A 264 -4.51 -20.44 -18.64
CA SER A 264 -3.74 -19.38 -17.97
C SER A 264 -3.66 -19.54 -16.44
N LEU A 265 -4.70 -20.09 -15.82
CA LEU A 265 -4.87 -20.20 -14.36
C LEU A 265 -4.82 -21.65 -13.84
N GLY A 266 -4.88 -22.67 -14.69
CA GLY A 266 -4.90 -24.06 -14.25
C GLY A 266 -6.17 -24.46 -13.49
N VAL A 267 -7.30 -23.82 -13.80
CA VAL A 267 -8.61 -24.05 -13.16
C VAL A 267 -9.48 -25.02 -13.96
N ASN A 268 -10.53 -25.55 -13.33
CA ASN A 268 -11.49 -26.45 -13.97
C ASN A 268 -12.39 -25.72 -14.99
N GLY A 269 -13.09 -26.49 -15.83
CA GLY A 269 -13.93 -25.93 -16.91
C GLY A 269 -15.19 -25.17 -16.45
N ASN A 270 -15.64 -25.35 -15.20
CA ASN A 270 -16.79 -24.65 -14.63
C ASN A 270 -16.41 -23.30 -13.98
N TYR A 271 -15.12 -23.05 -13.77
CA TYR A 271 -14.62 -21.90 -13.01
C TYR A 271 -15.17 -20.56 -13.50
N ALA A 272 -15.25 -20.35 -14.82
CA ALA A 272 -15.82 -19.11 -15.38
C ALA A 272 -17.27 -18.87 -14.92
N LYS A 273 -18.10 -19.91 -15.01
CA LYS A 273 -19.52 -19.87 -14.59
C LYS A 273 -19.65 -19.65 -13.08
N GLU A 274 -18.81 -20.31 -12.29
CA GLU A 274 -18.78 -20.15 -10.83
C GLU A 274 -18.38 -18.71 -10.44
N MET A 275 -17.39 -18.12 -11.12
CA MET A 275 -16.98 -16.73 -10.90
C MET A 275 -18.09 -15.73 -11.24
N LEU A 276 -18.76 -15.90 -12.40
CA LEU A 276 -19.89 -15.03 -12.78
C LEU A 276 -21.06 -15.14 -11.80
N HIS A 277 -21.38 -16.35 -11.34
CA HIS A 277 -22.38 -16.54 -10.30
C HIS A 277 -21.99 -15.87 -8.98
N GLY A 278 -20.73 -15.99 -8.56
CA GLY A 278 -20.21 -15.31 -7.37
C GLY A 278 -20.24 -13.78 -7.48
N LEU A 279 -19.98 -13.24 -8.67
CA LEU A 279 -20.12 -11.81 -8.94
C LEU A 279 -21.57 -11.35 -8.80
N GLN A 280 -22.54 -12.12 -9.29
CA GLN A 280 -23.96 -11.81 -9.09
C GLN A 280 -24.33 -11.79 -7.59
N LEU A 281 -23.89 -12.79 -6.82
CA LEU A 281 -24.12 -12.84 -5.37
C LEU A 281 -23.51 -11.62 -4.65
N LEU A 282 -22.31 -11.22 -5.05
CA LEU A 282 -21.63 -10.05 -4.48
C LEU A 282 -22.36 -8.75 -4.84
N ASP A 283 -22.83 -8.61 -6.08
CA ASP A 283 -23.60 -7.44 -6.52
C ASP A 283 -24.96 -7.33 -5.82
N ASP A 284 -25.68 -8.45 -5.70
CA ASP A 284 -26.99 -8.53 -5.02
C ASP A 284 -26.88 -8.19 -3.52
N SER A 285 -25.69 -8.33 -2.94
CA SER A 285 -25.43 -7.96 -1.54
C SER A 285 -25.38 -6.45 -1.28
N GLY A 286 -25.23 -5.65 -2.34
CA GLY A 286 -25.06 -4.20 -2.25
C GLY A 286 -23.66 -3.73 -1.82
N LEU A 287 -22.70 -4.64 -1.63
CA LEU A 287 -21.32 -4.29 -1.35
C LEU A 287 -20.62 -3.77 -2.62
N ASN A 288 -19.80 -2.73 -2.46
CA ASN A 288 -18.93 -2.29 -3.55
C ASN A 288 -17.72 -3.21 -3.68
N TYR A 289 -17.36 -3.58 -4.90
CA TYR A 289 -16.21 -4.45 -5.19
C TYR A 289 -15.43 -3.97 -6.41
N GLN A 290 -14.19 -4.42 -6.55
CA GLN A 290 -13.32 -4.08 -7.68
C GLN A 290 -13.08 -5.32 -8.54
N ILE A 291 -13.05 -5.15 -9.86
CA ILE A 291 -12.56 -6.20 -10.77
C ILE A 291 -11.12 -5.89 -11.16
N SER A 292 -10.27 -6.92 -11.19
CA SER A 292 -8.91 -6.81 -11.74
C SER A 292 -8.66 -7.95 -12.74
N SER A 293 -8.10 -7.61 -13.89
CA SER A 293 -7.72 -8.54 -14.93
C SER A 293 -6.25 -8.34 -15.29
N VAL A 294 -5.49 -9.43 -15.29
CA VAL A 294 -4.11 -9.44 -15.77
C VAL A 294 -4.12 -9.72 -17.27
N LEU A 295 -3.56 -8.78 -18.05
CA LEU A 295 -3.48 -8.90 -19.50
C LEU A 295 -2.23 -9.68 -19.91
N THR A 296 -2.45 -10.81 -20.57
CA THR A 296 -1.44 -11.74 -21.11
C THR A 296 -1.75 -12.07 -22.58
N ASN A 297 -0.90 -12.83 -23.25
CA ASN A 297 -1.18 -13.34 -24.59
C ASN A 297 -2.44 -14.22 -24.67
N TYR A 298 -2.91 -14.79 -23.55
CA TYR A 298 -4.13 -15.60 -23.54
C TYR A 298 -5.41 -14.78 -23.74
N ASN A 299 -5.44 -13.53 -23.28
CA ASN A 299 -6.65 -12.69 -23.24
C ASN A 299 -6.46 -11.30 -23.87
N CYS A 300 -5.31 -11.01 -24.49
CA CYS A 300 -5.03 -9.73 -25.15
C CYS A 300 -5.72 -9.63 -26.53
N GLN A 301 -7.04 -9.72 -26.53
CA GLN A 301 -7.89 -9.57 -27.70
C GLN A 301 -9.14 -8.74 -27.32
N VAL A 302 -9.56 -7.84 -28.21
CA VAL A 302 -10.68 -6.92 -27.91
C VAL A 302 -11.99 -7.67 -27.68
N ASN A 303 -12.28 -8.75 -28.43
CA ASN A 303 -13.50 -9.54 -28.25
C ASN A 303 -13.54 -10.19 -26.86
N VAL A 304 -12.44 -10.80 -26.41
CA VAL A 304 -12.35 -11.43 -25.08
C VAL A 304 -12.64 -10.42 -23.97
N LEU A 305 -12.07 -9.21 -24.05
CA LEU A 305 -12.31 -8.16 -23.06
C LEU A 305 -13.71 -7.54 -23.19
N ALA A 306 -14.24 -7.41 -24.41
CA ALA A 306 -15.57 -6.87 -24.65
C ALA A 306 -16.67 -7.79 -24.14
N GLU A 307 -16.48 -9.11 -24.25
CA GLU A 307 -17.39 -10.10 -23.70
C GLU A 307 -17.39 -10.08 -22.16
N LEU A 308 -16.21 -9.98 -21.52
CA LEU A 308 -16.15 -9.77 -20.08
C LEU A 308 -16.79 -8.42 -19.69
N LEU A 309 -16.52 -7.34 -20.43
CA LEU A 309 -17.15 -6.03 -20.20
C LEU A 309 -18.68 -6.12 -20.27
N HIS A 310 -19.22 -6.90 -21.22
CA HIS A 310 -20.65 -7.11 -21.38
C HIS A 310 -21.26 -7.76 -20.13
N GLU A 311 -20.69 -8.86 -19.64
CA GLU A 311 -21.13 -9.51 -18.40
C GLU A 311 -21.06 -8.54 -17.21
N LEU A 312 -19.97 -7.80 -17.07
CA LEU A 312 -19.79 -6.83 -15.98
C LEU A 312 -20.76 -5.65 -16.08
N SER A 313 -21.21 -5.27 -17.28
CA SER A 313 -22.13 -4.14 -17.50
C SER A 313 -23.50 -4.33 -16.86
N HIS A 314 -23.87 -5.58 -16.54
CA HIS A 314 -25.12 -5.91 -15.87
C HIS A 314 -25.07 -5.68 -14.35
N LEU A 315 -23.88 -5.47 -13.78
CA LEU A 315 -23.66 -5.35 -12.34
C LEU A 315 -23.61 -3.88 -11.90
N LYS A 316 -24.14 -3.58 -10.70
CA LYS A 316 -24.42 -2.21 -10.25
C LYS A 316 -23.38 -1.63 -9.29
N HIS A 317 -22.68 -2.48 -8.54
CA HIS A 317 -21.81 -2.08 -7.43
C HIS A 317 -20.31 -2.26 -7.72
N ILE A 318 -19.93 -2.40 -9.01
CA ILE A 318 -18.54 -2.35 -9.41
C ILE A 318 -17.98 -0.94 -9.15
N ARG A 319 -17.00 -0.82 -8.25
CA ARG A 319 -16.28 0.44 -8.00
C ARG A 319 -15.46 0.84 -9.21
N ASP A 320 -14.64 -0.07 -9.72
CA ASP A 320 -13.80 0.10 -10.89
C ASP A 320 -13.36 -1.27 -11.45
N TRP A 321 -13.06 -1.32 -12.74
CA TRP A 321 -12.40 -2.46 -13.38
C TRP A 321 -11.00 -2.08 -13.84
N ARG A 322 -9.98 -2.80 -13.40
CA ARG A 322 -8.57 -2.58 -13.77
C ARG A 322 -8.08 -3.64 -14.73
N ILE A 323 -7.52 -3.22 -15.86
CA ILE A 323 -6.88 -4.11 -16.84
C ILE A 323 -5.39 -3.79 -16.86
N ILE A 324 -4.59 -4.66 -16.24
CA ILE A 324 -3.17 -4.41 -15.99
C ILE A 324 -2.30 -5.43 -16.74
N PRO A 325 -1.39 -4.99 -17.62
CA PRO A 325 -0.44 -5.88 -18.29
C PRO A 325 0.46 -6.67 -17.33
N ALA A 326 0.71 -7.94 -17.65
CA ALA A 326 1.51 -8.86 -16.83
C ALA A 326 2.98 -8.41 -16.66
N SER A 327 3.42 -8.22 -15.41
CA SER A 327 4.80 -7.84 -15.10
C SER A 327 5.66 -9.03 -14.70
N ASN A 328 6.95 -8.99 -15.03
CA ASN A 328 7.91 -10.06 -14.73
C ASN A 328 7.93 -10.42 -13.23
N SER A 329 8.13 -11.70 -12.93
CA SER A 329 8.22 -12.27 -11.58
C SER A 329 9.61 -12.89 -11.36
N ILE A 330 10.14 -12.80 -10.13
CA ILE A 330 11.39 -13.49 -9.77
C ILE A 330 11.20 -15.01 -9.59
N TYR A 331 9.95 -15.48 -9.54
CA TYR A 331 9.59 -16.89 -9.34
C TYR A 331 9.15 -17.58 -10.63
N LYS A 332 9.24 -16.90 -11.78
CA LYS A 332 8.94 -17.44 -13.09
C LYS A 332 10.16 -17.32 -13.97
N GLU A 333 10.54 -18.42 -14.61
CA GLU A 333 11.64 -18.43 -15.57
C GLU A 333 11.39 -17.42 -16.68
N TYR A 334 12.35 -16.51 -16.89
CA TYR A 334 12.17 -15.37 -17.79
C TYR A 334 11.81 -15.80 -19.22
N ASN A 335 12.49 -16.81 -19.76
CA ASN A 335 12.26 -17.29 -21.12
C ASN A 335 10.84 -17.86 -21.30
N VAL A 336 10.23 -18.40 -20.24
CA VAL A 336 8.83 -18.86 -20.29
C VAL A 336 7.88 -17.70 -20.09
N PHE A 337 8.19 -16.79 -19.17
CA PHE A 337 7.33 -15.66 -18.82
C PHE A 337 7.24 -14.63 -19.95
N SER A 338 8.33 -14.36 -20.67
CA SER A 338 8.36 -13.38 -21.76
C SER A 338 7.33 -13.72 -22.85
N HIS A 339 7.13 -15.00 -23.15
CA HIS A 339 6.10 -15.47 -24.08
C HIS A 339 4.65 -15.29 -23.58
N LEU A 340 4.46 -14.99 -22.28
CA LEU A 340 3.13 -14.65 -21.73
C LEU A 340 2.77 -13.18 -21.97
N LYS A 341 3.76 -12.31 -22.22
CA LYS A 341 3.55 -10.88 -22.39
C LYS A 341 3.11 -10.58 -23.85
N PRO A 342 1.96 -9.89 -24.05
CA PRO A 342 1.67 -9.29 -25.34
C PRO A 342 2.65 -8.14 -25.62
N THR A 343 2.90 -7.84 -26.88
CA THR A 343 3.76 -6.71 -27.28
C THR A 343 3.11 -5.38 -26.92
N LYS A 344 3.91 -4.32 -26.79
CA LYS A 344 3.39 -2.96 -26.54
C LYS A 344 2.41 -2.53 -27.63
N ALA A 345 2.68 -2.91 -28.88
CA ALA A 345 1.80 -2.66 -30.02
C ALA A 345 0.45 -3.39 -29.89
N GLN A 346 0.45 -4.66 -29.47
CA GLN A 346 -0.78 -5.43 -29.23
C GLN A 346 -1.62 -4.82 -28.11
N ILE A 347 -1.00 -4.48 -26.98
CA ILE A 347 -1.69 -3.84 -25.84
C ILE A 347 -2.29 -2.50 -26.27
N THR A 348 -1.50 -1.66 -26.95
CA THR A 348 -1.95 -0.35 -27.42
C THR A 348 -3.12 -0.48 -28.39
N LYS A 349 -3.06 -1.44 -29.31
CA LYS A 349 -4.15 -1.74 -30.24
C LYS A 349 -5.42 -2.14 -29.49
N VAL A 350 -5.35 -3.11 -28.59
CA VAL A 350 -6.52 -3.59 -27.81
C VAL A 350 -7.09 -2.47 -26.95
N PHE A 351 -6.25 -1.70 -26.26
CA PHE A 351 -6.68 -0.57 -25.44
C PHE A 351 -7.35 0.53 -26.25
N ASN A 352 -6.90 0.80 -27.48
CA ASN A 352 -7.57 1.76 -28.36
C ASN A 352 -8.90 1.22 -28.89
N GLN A 353 -8.98 -0.08 -29.19
CA GLN A 353 -10.20 -0.72 -29.70
C GLN A 353 -11.29 -0.86 -28.64
N ILE A 354 -10.94 -1.13 -27.37
CA ILE A 354 -11.92 -1.29 -26.29
C ILE A 354 -12.43 0.06 -25.77
N ARG A 355 -11.63 1.13 -25.86
CA ARG A 355 -11.92 2.45 -25.28
C ARG A 355 -13.32 3.01 -25.65
N PRO A 356 -13.82 2.89 -26.89
CA PRO A 356 -15.18 3.33 -27.22
C PRO A 356 -16.27 2.59 -26.44
N LEU A 357 -16.09 1.29 -26.17
CA LEU A 357 -17.05 0.45 -25.44
C LEU A 357 -17.12 0.84 -23.96
N LEU A 358 -16.02 1.34 -23.39
CA LEU A 358 -15.96 1.75 -21.97
C LEU A 358 -16.88 2.92 -21.64
N THR A 359 -17.31 3.69 -22.63
CA THR A 359 -18.27 4.81 -22.43
C THR A 359 -19.71 4.33 -22.18
N GLN A 360 -19.98 3.05 -22.39
CA GLN A 360 -21.32 2.46 -22.29
C GLN A 360 -21.59 1.81 -20.94
N VAL A 361 -20.63 1.79 -20.02
CA VAL A 361 -20.76 1.20 -18.69
C VAL A 361 -20.81 2.27 -17.60
N SER A 362 -21.45 1.94 -16.46
CA SER A 362 -21.68 2.85 -15.33
C SER A 362 -20.47 2.98 -14.39
N PHE A 363 -19.44 2.16 -14.56
CA PHE A 363 -18.25 2.13 -13.70
C PHE A 363 -16.98 2.49 -14.48
N PRO A 364 -15.98 3.11 -13.83
CA PRO A 364 -14.72 3.44 -14.47
C PRO A 364 -13.91 2.19 -14.80
N VAL A 365 -13.29 2.19 -15.99
CA VAL A 365 -12.34 1.16 -16.41
C VAL A 365 -10.95 1.76 -16.56
N ILE A 366 -10.00 1.26 -15.78
CA ILE A 366 -8.62 1.76 -15.70
C ILE A 366 -7.71 0.86 -16.53
N LEU A 367 -7.15 1.41 -17.61
CA LEU A 367 -6.21 0.72 -18.49
C LEU A 367 -4.78 1.00 -18.02
N GLY A 368 -4.07 -0.02 -17.55
CA GLY A 368 -2.73 0.07 -16.94
C GLY A 368 -1.58 0.37 -17.92
N LYS A 369 -1.68 1.43 -18.73
CA LYS A 369 -0.69 1.83 -19.74
C LYS A 369 0.69 2.14 -19.14
N GLU A 370 0.72 2.62 -17.91
CA GLU A 370 1.95 2.97 -17.17
C GLU A 370 2.96 1.81 -17.10
N VAL A 371 2.45 0.56 -17.02
CA VAL A 371 3.30 -0.64 -17.02
C VAL A 371 4.09 -0.78 -18.32
N THR A 372 3.49 -0.41 -19.46
CA THR A 372 4.12 -0.47 -20.79
C THR A 372 4.96 0.76 -21.13
N ASP A 373 4.79 1.85 -20.38
CA ASP A 373 5.50 3.12 -20.57
C ASP A 373 6.68 3.29 -19.60
N LYS A 374 6.92 2.30 -18.73
CA LYS A 374 8.07 2.28 -17.83
C LYS A 374 9.37 2.17 -18.63
N ASN A 375 10.15 3.25 -18.58
CA ASN A 375 11.48 3.30 -19.17
C ASN A 375 12.53 2.77 -18.19
N TYR A 376 13.58 2.20 -18.77
CA TYR A 376 14.75 1.70 -18.08
C TYR A 376 16.00 2.34 -18.68
N GLN A 377 17.07 2.43 -17.91
CA GLN A 377 18.34 3.06 -18.31
C GLN A 377 18.19 4.53 -18.77
N ASP A 378 17.17 5.25 -18.30
CA ASP A 378 16.86 6.62 -18.74
C ASP A 378 17.07 7.69 -17.66
N THR A 379 17.32 7.29 -16.41
CA THR A 379 17.35 8.23 -15.29
C THR A 379 18.77 8.60 -14.87
N TRP A 380 19.05 9.91 -14.87
CA TRP A 380 20.28 10.52 -14.37
C TRP A 380 20.16 10.95 -12.90
N GLY A 381 21.26 10.87 -12.14
CA GLY A 381 21.32 11.23 -10.73
C GLY A 381 21.09 10.04 -9.78
N GLY A 382 20.99 10.34 -8.48
CA GLY A 382 20.73 9.35 -7.44
C GLY A 382 19.33 8.75 -7.48
N SER A 383 19.04 7.82 -6.57
CA SER A 383 17.77 7.09 -6.52
C SER A 383 16.56 8.00 -6.26
N ARG A 384 16.76 9.18 -5.68
CA ARG A 384 15.72 10.22 -5.53
C ARG A 384 15.15 10.66 -6.88
N CYS A 385 15.93 10.57 -7.96
CA CYS A 385 15.49 10.94 -9.30
C CYS A 385 14.71 9.82 -10.01
N PHE A 386 14.71 8.59 -9.49
CA PHE A 386 14.04 7.46 -10.15
C PHE A 386 12.53 7.68 -10.20
N LYS A 387 12.01 7.70 -11.42
CA LYS A 387 10.58 7.86 -11.72
C LYS A 387 9.77 6.67 -11.19
N GLY A 388 8.51 6.94 -10.87
CA GLY A 388 7.54 5.97 -10.37
C GLY A 388 7.33 6.04 -8.85
N SER A 389 6.61 5.07 -8.30
CA SER A 389 6.31 5.00 -6.88
C SER A 389 7.59 4.82 -6.04
N GLU A 390 7.64 5.53 -4.92
CA GLU A 390 8.73 5.36 -3.96
C GLU A 390 8.64 4.02 -3.23
N CYS A 391 9.79 3.40 -2.98
CA CYS A 391 9.83 2.14 -2.23
C CYS A 391 9.45 2.32 -0.75
N SER A 392 8.53 1.49 -0.27
CA SER A 392 8.07 1.42 1.13
C SER A 392 8.88 0.42 1.98
N ALA A 393 9.65 -0.47 1.32
CA ALA A 393 10.44 -1.49 1.98
C ALA A 393 11.43 -0.83 2.93
N LEU A 394 11.40 -1.24 4.20
CA LEU A 394 12.25 -0.69 5.25
C LEU A 394 12.10 0.83 5.50
N THR A 395 11.08 1.49 4.94
CA THR A 395 10.75 2.87 5.31
C THR A 395 9.49 2.89 6.17
N THR A 396 8.41 2.36 5.62
CA THR A 396 7.06 2.37 6.22
C THR A 396 6.45 0.99 6.34
N HIS A 397 6.97 -0.02 5.62
CA HIS A 397 6.28 -1.31 5.44
C HIS A 397 7.14 -2.49 5.88
N MET A 398 6.49 -3.45 6.57
CA MET A 398 7.04 -4.75 6.92
C MET A 398 6.13 -5.87 6.40
N PHE A 399 6.73 -6.99 5.95
CA PHE A 399 6.01 -8.13 5.38
C PHE A 399 6.27 -9.40 6.18
N ILE A 400 5.21 -10.11 6.58
CA ILE A 400 5.30 -11.30 7.42
C ILE A 400 4.79 -12.52 6.63
N LEU A 401 5.64 -13.54 6.56
CA LEU A 401 5.43 -14.79 5.82
C LEU A 401 4.64 -15.81 6.66
N PRO A 402 3.98 -16.81 6.03
CA PRO A 402 3.20 -17.82 6.72
C PRO A 402 3.94 -18.61 7.81
N ASP A 403 5.26 -18.76 7.70
CA ASP A 403 6.12 -19.46 8.68
C ASP A 403 6.69 -18.54 9.77
N GLY A 404 6.27 -17.26 9.80
CA GLY A 404 6.71 -16.27 10.77
C GLY A 404 8.01 -15.56 10.41
N LYS A 405 8.71 -15.95 9.34
CA LYS A 405 9.81 -15.14 8.84
C LYS A 405 9.29 -13.78 8.37
N VAL A 406 10.09 -12.75 8.54
CA VAL A 406 9.76 -11.38 8.13
C VAL A 406 10.68 -10.94 7.02
N THR A 407 10.12 -10.44 5.93
CA THR A 407 10.84 -9.87 4.78
C THR A 407 10.43 -8.42 4.55
N VAL A 408 11.05 -7.76 3.58
CA VAL A 408 10.89 -6.33 3.32
C VAL A 408 9.92 -6.00 2.18
N CYS A 409 9.58 -6.99 1.34
CA CYS A 409 8.78 -6.80 0.14
C CYS A 409 8.04 -8.08 -0.24
N GLU A 410 6.80 -7.94 -0.72
CA GLU A 410 5.99 -9.08 -1.20
C GLU A 410 6.57 -9.79 -2.43
N GLN A 411 7.52 -9.18 -3.13
CA GLN A 411 8.18 -9.80 -4.28
C GLN A 411 9.55 -10.38 -3.95
N LEU A 412 9.94 -10.39 -2.67
CA LEU A 412 11.21 -10.95 -2.20
C LEU A 412 11.00 -12.14 -1.24
N TYR A 413 9.75 -12.47 -0.87
CA TYR A 413 9.33 -13.50 0.09
C TYR A 413 10.47 -14.14 0.92
N TRP A 414 10.80 -15.41 0.65
CA TRP A 414 11.81 -16.21 1.35
C TRP A 414 13.25 -16.00 0.88
N HIS A 415 13.54 -14.92 0.14
CA HIS A 415 14.89 -14.63 -0.30
C HIS A 415 15.80 -14.34 0.92
N PRO A 416 16.86 -15.12 1.17
CA PRO A 416 17.61 -15.05 2.44
C PRO A 416 18.16 -13.66 2.77
N GLN A 417 18.68 -12.94 1.77
CA GLN A 417 19.22 -11.57 1.93
C GLN A 417 18.23 -10.59 2.58
N PHE A 418 16.93 -10.79 2.35
CA PHE A 418 15.88 -9.86 2.74
C PHE A 418 15.06 -10.32 3.94
N ILE A 419 15.40 -11.46 4.54
CA ILE A 419 14.80 -11.88 5.80
C ILE A 419 15.37 -11.05 6.94
N ILE A 420 14.54 -10.23 7.55
CA ILE A 420 14.93 -9.27 8.59
C ILE A 420 14.62 -9.73 10.02
N GLY A 421 13.98 -10.88 10.19
CA GLY A 421 13.70 -11.44 11.52
C GLY A 421 12.65 -12.54 11.48
N ASN A 422 12.21 -12.97 12.67
CA ASN A 422 11.22 -14.03 12.83
C ASN A 422 10.25 -13.74 13.99
N VAL A 423 8.98 -13.55 13.66
CA VAL A 423 7.93 -13.26 14.64
C VAL A 423 7.49 -14.45 15.47
N THR A 424 7.99 -15.67 15.20
CA THR A 424 7.77 -16.80 16.12
C THR A 424 8.43 -16.59 17.48
N THR A 425 9.47 -15.77 17.54
CA THR A 425 10.24 -15.50 18.77
C THR A 425 10.44 -14.02 19.05
N GLN A 426 10.15 -13.15 18.09
CA GLN A 426 10.35 -11.70 18.21
C GLN A 426 9.01 -10.96 18.07
N SER A 427 8.90 -9.81 18.74
CA SER A 427 7.87 -8.81 18.50
C SER A 427 8.08 -8.06 17.18
N LEU A 428 7.04 -7.41 16.68
CA LEU A 428 7.13 -6.53 15.51
C LEU A 428 8.18 -5.43 15.69
N LYS A 429 8.26 -4.87 16.90
CA LYS A 429 9.23 -3.82 17.22
C LYS A 429 10.65 -4.35 17.19
N GLU A 430 10.91 -5.53 17.75
CA GLU A 430 12.25 -6.15 17.72
C GLU A 430 12.69 -6.46 16.30
N VAL A 431 11.80 -6.98 15.45
CA VAL A 431 12.13 -7.23 14.03
C VAL A 431 12.42 -5.92 13.29
N TRP A 432 11.64 -4.86 13.53
CA TRP A 432 11.90 -3.55 12.92
C TRP A 432 13.25 -2.95 13.35
N HIS A 433 13.76 -3.32 14.51
CA HIS A 433 15.06 -2.84 15.01
C HIS A 433 16.16 -3.90 14.89
N SER A 434 15.93 -4.97 14.14
CA SER A 434 16.90 -6.06 14.04
C SER A 434 18.19 -5.58 13.37
N PRO A 435 19.35 -6.21 13.68
CA PRO A 435 20.60 -5.89 13.01
C PRO A 435 20.50 -5.96 11.49
N GLN A 436 19.79 -6.96 10.95
CA GLN A 436 19.61 -7.12 9.51
C GLN A 436 18.73 -6.01 8.90
N ALA A 437 17.65 -5.61 9.57
CA ALA A 437 16.81 -4.51 9.10
C ALA A 437 17.60 -3.19 9.04
N LEU A 438 18.37 -2.90 10.11
CA LEU A 438 19.19 -1.69 10.18
C LEU A 438 20.33 -1.72 9.15
N HIS A 439 20.99 -2.86 8.99
CA HIS A 439 22.06 -3.05 7.99
C HIS A 439 21.56 -2.78 6.56
N LEU A 440 20.43 -3.37 6.16
CA LEU A 440 19.85 -3.14 4.82
C LEU A 440 19.41 -1.69 4.59
N CYS A 441 19.11 -0.93 5.66
CA CYS A 441 18.77 0.49 5.57
C CYS A 441 19.97 1.41 5.38
N SER A 442 21.16 0.95 5.80
CA SER A 442 22.38 1.75 5.87
C SER A 442 23.54 1.02 5.19
N LEU A 443 23.28 0.43 4.03
CA LEU A 443 24.29 -0.27 3.24
C LEU A 443 25.42 0.70 2.89
N SER A 444 26.64 0.27 3.20
CA SER A 444 27.88 0.93 2.85
C SER A 444 28.44 0.37 1.55
N ARG A 445 29.45 1.03 0.99
CA ARG A 445 30.18 0.50 -0.17
C ARG A 445 30.73 -0.88 0.09
N GLN A 446 31.12 -1.19 1.33
CA GLN A 446 31.75 -2.46 1.69
C GLN A 446 30.80 -3.65 1.55
N ASP A 447 29.49 -3.40 1.64
CA ASP A 447 28.43 -4.40 1.57
C ASP A 447 28.05 -4.77 0.14
N ILE A 448 28.57 -4.01 -0.85
CA ILE A 448 28.31 -4.22 -2.27
C ILE A 448 29.36 -5.17 -2.83
N ASN A 449 28.92 -6.18 -3.57
CA ASN A 449 29.78 -7.10 -4.29
C ASN A 449 30.72 -6.36 -5.26
N LYS A 450 31.93 -6.89 -5.44
CA LYS A 450 32.95 -6.26 -6.31
C LYS A 450 32.52 -6.26 -7.78
N GLU A 451 31.68 -7.21 -8.16
CA GLU A 451 31.10 -7.34 -9.50
C GLU A 451 30.00 -6.31 -9.76
N SER A 452 29.40 -5.72 -8.73
CA SER A 452 28.35 -4.72 -8.90
C SER A 452 28.95 -3.37 -9.31
N PRO A 453 28.49 -2.75 -10.41
CA PRO A 453 28.91 -1.41 -10.80
C PRO A 453 28.66 -0.33 -9.72
N CYS A 454 27.76 -0.58 -8.77
CA CYS A 454 27.50 0.34 -7.66
C CYS A 454 28.70 0.48 -6.70
N ARG A 455 29.57 -0.53 -6.60
CA ARG A 455 30.70 -0.56 -5.63
C ARG A 455 31.59 0.67 -5.74
N GLU A 456 31.98 1.01 -6.96
CA GLU A 456 32.88 2.12 -7.30
C GLU A 456 32.14 3.34 -7.87
N CYS A 457 30.79 3.34 -7.83
CA CYS A 457 30.01 4.41 -8.44
C CYS A 457 30.12 5.73 -7.65
N ARG A 458 30.30 6.85 -8.36
CA ARG A 458 30.33 8.19 -7.77
C ARG A 458 28.99 8.62 -7.14
N LEU A 459 27.87 8.06 -7.60
CA LEU A 459 26.51 8.35 -7.12
C LEU A 459 26.05 7.39 -6.01
N PHE A 460 26.97 6.63 -5.40
CA PHE A 460 26.61 5.64 -4.38
C PHE A 460 25.81 6.28 -3.23
N GLU A 461 26.33 7.35 -2.63
CA GLU A 461 25.65 7.99 -1.50
C GLU A 461 24.26 8.52 -1.88
N ASP A 462 24.11 9.15 -3.05
CA ASP A 462 22.82 9.65 -3.53
C ASP A 462 21.81 8.52 -3.84
N CYS A 463 22.31 7.32 -4.18
CA CYS A 463 21.48 6.15 -4.46
C CYS A 463 21.09 5.35 -3.22
N PHE A 464 21.98 5.25 -2.24
CA PHE A 464 21.83 4.37 -1.08
C PHE A 464 21.31 5.13 0.16
N SER A 465 21.52 6.45 0.26
CA SER A 465 20.93 7.27 1.32
C SER A 465 19.42 7.52 1.14
N TYR A 466 18.94 7.52 -0.11
CA TYR A 466 17.53 7.65 -0.43
C TYR A 466 16.96 6.30 -0.89
N GLN A 467 16.14 5.65 -0.05
CA GLN A 467 15.67 4.27 -0.27
C GLN A 467 14.60 4.15 -1.38
N ASN A 468 14.98 4.41 -2.64
CA ASN A 468 14.09 4.36 -3.81
C ASN A 468 14.61 3.41 -4.91
N ARG A 469 15.51 2.49 -4.54
CA ARG A 469 15.94 1.37 -5.38
C ARG A 469 14.97 0.21 -5.24
N CYS A 470 14.62 -0.45 -6.34
CA CYS A 470 13.74 -1.62 -6.35
C CYS A 470 14.57 -2.90 -6.44
N TRP A 471 14.86 -3.53 -5.30
CA TRP A 471 15.59 -4.81 -5.25
C TRP A 471 14.91 -5.91 -6.08
N SER A 472 13.58 -5.92 -6.12
CA SER A 472 12.85 -6.88 -6.95
C SER A 472 13.15 -6.68 -8.44
N ASP A 473 13.12 -5.44 -8.95
CA ASP A 473 13.44 -5.18 -10.35
C ASP A 473 14.91 -5.45 -10.67
N ILE A 474 15.83 -5.15 -9.74
CA ILE A 474 17.25 -5.51 -9.87
C ILE A 474 17.40 -7.03 -10.05
N ILE A 475 16.78 -7.83 -9.17
CA ILE A 475 16.84 -9.29 -9.24
C ILE A 475 16.18 -9.82 -10.51
N LYS A 476 15.01 -9.28 -10.91
CA LYS A 476 14.37 -9.68 -12.16
C LYS A 476 15.28 -9.43 -13.35
N ALA A 477 15.97 -8.28 -13.40
CA ALA A 477 16.80 -7.86 -14.52
C ALA A 477 18.11 -8.63 -14.63
N TYR A 478 18.78 -8.89 -13.50
CA TYR A 478 20.17 -9.39 -13.48
C TYR A 478 20.32 -10.79 -12.90
N GLY A 479 19.41 -11.21 -12.04
CA GLY A 479 19.43 -12.51 -11.36
C GLY A 479 19.44 -12.40 -9.84
N LYS A 480 19.18 -13.53 -9.18
CA LYS A 480 19.02 -13.64 -7.73
C LYS A 480 20.20 -13.10 -6.92
N ASP A 481 21.41 -13.41 -7.37
CA ASP A 481 22.64 -13.06 -6.65
C ASP A 481 23.10 -11.62 -6.93
N CYS A 482 22.46 -10.92 -7.87
CA CYS A 482 22.80 -9.56 -8.29
C CYS A 482 21.94 -8.49 -7.59
N TRP A 483 21.41 -8.78 -6.40
CA TRP A 483 20.47 -7.90 -5.69
C TRP A 483 20.99 -6.48 -5.42
N ASP A 484 22.31 -6.31 -5.43
CA ASP A 484 23.04 -5.08 -5.18
C ASP A 484 23.52 -4.36 -6.46
N PHE A 485 23.16 -4.87 -7.64
CA PHE A 485 23.41 -4.21 -8.94
C PHE A 485 22.64 -2.89 -9.08
N PRO A 486 23.04 -2.00 -9.99
CA PRO A 486 22.28 -0.78 -10.28
C PRO A 486 20.80 -1.06 -10.51
N ASP A 487 19.92 -0.20 -10.00
CA ASP A 487 18.50 -0.24 -10.35
C ASP A 487 18.36 -0.14 -11.88
N PRO A 488 17.55 -0.99 -12.54
CA PRO A 488 17.42 -0.96 -14.00
C PRO A 488 16.98 0.39 -14.58
N ARG A 489 16.40 1.30 -13.78
CA ARG A 489 16.07 2.68 -14.20
C ARG A 489 17.31 3.58 -14.35
N CYS A 490 18.42 3.24 -13.69
CA CYS A 490 19.66 4.00 -13.72
C CYS A 490 20.29 3.99 -15.12
N CYS A 491 20.64 5.16 -15.64
CA CYS A 491 21.36 5.31 -16.93
C CYS A 491 22.74 4.63 -16.97
N PHE A 492 23.34 4.34 -15.82
CA PHE A 492 24.60 3.59 -15.71
C PHE A 492 24.40 2.08 -15.50
N ALA A 493 23.16 1.60 -15.47
CA ALA A 493 22.90 0.20 -15.26
C ALA A 493 23.40 -0.62 -16.46
N PRO A 494 24.06 -1.78 -16.25
CA PRO A 494 24.49 -2.62 -17.35
C PRO A 494 23.29 -3.16 -18.13
N ALA A 495 23.53 -3.67 -19.33
CA ALA A 495 22.49 -4.32 -20.12
C ALA A 495 21.79 -5.41 -19.28
N MET A 496 20.45 -5.37 -19.23
CA MET A 496 19.67 -6.33 -18.47
C MET A 496 19.81 -7.72 -19.09
N LYS A 497 20.06 -8.74 -18.26
CA LYS A 497 20.03 -10.15 -18.69
C LYS A 497 18.61 -10.54 -19.09
N ASN A 498 17.63 -10.10 -18.31
CA ASN A 498 16.21 -10.32 -18.55
C ASN A 498 15.53 -8.97 -18.81
N LYS A 499 14.93 -8.79 -20.00
CA LYS A 499 14.29 -7.53 -20.37
C LYS A 499 13.00 -7.33 -19.57
N LEU A 500 12.95 -6.26 -18.78
CA LEU A 500 11.75 -5.93 -17.99
C LEU A 500 10.72 -5.14 -18.79
N SER A 501 11.16 -4.31 -19.75
CA SER A 501 10.29 -3.55 -20.63
C SER A 501 9.44 -4.45 -21.52
N TYR A 502 8.39 -3.86 -22.07
CA TYR A 502 7.65 -4.45 -23.17
C TYR A 502 8.38 -4.18 -24.50
N ASP A 503 8.31 -5.15 -25.40
CA ASP A 503 8.81 -5.04 -26.77
C ASP A 503 7.90 -4.17 -27.65
#